data_AF-A0A7S6M5U6-F1
#
_entry.id   AF-A0A7S6M5U6-F1
#
_cell.length_a   1.000
_cell.length_b   1.000
_cell.length_c   1.000
_cell.angle_alpha   90.00
_cell.angle_beta   90.00
_cell.angle_gamma   90.00
#
_symmetry.space_group_name_H-M   'P 1'
#
loop_
_entity.id
_entity.type
_entity.pdbx_description
1 polymer ?
#
loop_
_entity_poly.entity_id
_entity_poly.type
_entity_poly.pdbx_seq_one_letter_code
_entity_poly.pdbx_strand_id
1 'polypeptide(L)'
;MHGFVQRCLLVAAAMAASGSAHAIDTAFSPHLIEVEVSDTLGRSGSAVIPFAVGTYDPVQRSVAWTTNTPFNIVDTGSSATVATIRSLSVQARVYPPRAYLNATVDAGSATCTVLVRSSTVKSPPIEEGDAQGRAFASFALRDMNENGALLTGVGAPGAGAYRAFINGPFPLGSQFSQLVATVSASAGATGSGFQNDPPVGFRPIGAGVKSVNGAMLFTLSPGDRATCTTRFDVSGTANPPGDLNCDGLVNGFDIDPFVLALMDPAAYAVAFPGCDAQAADCNLDGVVNNFDTDSFLEILGVGLP
;
A
#
# COMPACT_ATOMS: atom_id res chain seq x y z
N MET A 1 -18.96 -10.76 20.06
CA MET A 1 -17.79 -11.39 20.72
C MET A 1 -16.58 -10.55 20.36
N HIS A 2 -16.29 -9.58 21.23
CA HIS A 2 -15.19 -8.63 21.11
C HIS A 2 -13.95 -9.21 21.79
N GLY A 3 -12.82 -9.20 21.08
CA GLY A 3 -11.52 -9.60 21.61
C GLY A 3 -10.43 -9.12 20.68
N PHE A 4 -10.32 -7.80 20.49
CA PHE A 4 -9.24 -7.20 19.71
C PHE A 4 -7.96 -7.15 20.55
N VAL A 5 -7.10 -8.15 20.29
CA VAL A 5 -5.63 -8.10 20.17
C VAL A 5 -4.87 -7.11 21.07
N GLN A 6 -4.18 -7.66 22.06
CA GLN A 6 -3.03 -7.01 22.69
C GLN A 6 -1.90 -6.92 21.64
N ARG A 7 -1.68 -5.71 21.11
CA ARG A 7 -0.66 -5.42 20.09
C ARG A 7 0.74 -5.60 20.69
N CYS A 8 1.35 -6.75 20.50
CA CYS A 8 2.79 -6.92 20.73
C CYS A 8 3.55 -6.42 19.50
N LEU A 9 4.13 -5.23 19.65
CA LEU A 9 4.99 -4.59 18.66
C LEU A 9 6.33 -5.34 18.62
N LEU A 10 6.43 -6.41 17.82
CA LEU A 10 7.73 -6.82 17.30
C LEU A 10 8.10 -5.84 16.19
N VAL A 11 8.82 -4.79 16.58
CA VAL A 11 9.67 -4.06 15.64
C VAL A 11 10.66 -5.10 15.11
N ALA A 12 10.73 -5.28 13.79
CA ALA A 12 11.81 -6.04 13.16
C ALA A 12 13.14 -5.31 13.41
N ALA A 13 13.62 -5.38 14.65
CA ALA A 13 14.93 -4.91 15.05
C ALA A 13 15.95 -5.84 14.37
N ALA A 14 16.83 -5.22 13.58
CA ALA A 14 17.87 -5.85 12.76
C ALA A 14 17.41 -6.42 11.40
N MET A 15 16.78 -5.59 10.58
CA MET A 15 16.91 -5.71 9.11
C MET A 15 17.74 -4.50 8.65
N ALA A 16 18.97 -4.73 8.19
CA ALA A 16 19.83 -3.66 7.70
C ALA A 16 19.20 -3.06 6.42
N ALA A 17 18.49 -1.95 6.57
CA ALA A 17 18.16 -1.08 5.45
C ALA A 17 19.29 -0.06 5.29
N SER A 18 19.86 0.02 4.09
CA SER A 18 20.84 1.04 3.71
C SER A 18 20.20 2.40 3.41
N GLY A 19 19.10 2.74 4.11
CA GLY A 19 18.39 3.99 3.95
C GLY A 19 18.85 5.03 4.96
N SER A 20 19.08 6.26 4.52
CA SER A 20 19.15 7.44 5.38
C SER A 20 17.84 7.55 6.18
N ALA A 21 17.91 7.92 7.45
CA ALA A 21 16.71 8.25 8.21
C ALA A 21 16.06 9.49 7.57
N HIS A 22 14.86 9.33 7.01
CA HIS A 22 14.06 10.43 6.47
C HIS A 22 12.92 10.77 7.44
N ALA A 23 12.53 12.04 7.51
CA ALA A 23 11.25 12.42 8.11
C ALA A 23 10.12 11.68 7.37
N ILE A 24 9.04 11.35 8.08
CA ILE A 24 7.88 10.71 7.46
C ILE A 24 7.28 11.72 6.49
N ASP A 25 7.29 11.40 5.19
CA ASP A 25 6.39 12.08 4.24
C ASP A 25 4.96 11.80 4.71
N THR A 26 4.25 12.86 5.07
CA THR A 26 2.87 12.88 5.60
C THR A 26 1.85 12.26 4.64
N ALA A 27 2.25 12.02 3.39
CA ALA A 27 1.52 11.23 2.41
C ALA A 27 1.44 9.75 2.77
N PHE A 28 2.39 9.19 3.53
CA PHE A 28 2.40 7.78 3.88
C PHE A 28 1.93 7.54 5.31
N SER A 29 1.32 6.38 5.54
CA SER A 29 1.12 5.90 6.91
C SER A 29 2.47 5.62 7.58
N PRO A 30 2.57 5.72 8.92
CA PRO A 30 3.82 5.49 9.65
C PRO A 30 4.38 4.07 9.49
N HIS A 31 3.57 3.12 9.03
CA HIS A 31 3.95 1.74 8.75
C HIS A 31 3.89 1.48 7.23
N LEU A 32 4.95 0.90 6.69
CA LEU A 32 5.00 0.44 5.29
C LEU A 32 4.21 -0.83 5.10
N ILE A 33 4.33 -1.74 6.05
CA ILE A 33 3.65 -3.03 6.04
C ILE A 33 3.26 -3.40 7.46
N GLU A 34 2.03 -3.89 7.62
CA GLU A 34 1.58 -4.56 8.83
C GLU A 34 1.21 -5.99 8.49
N VAL A 35 1.74 -6.94 9.25
CA VAL A 35 1.44 -8.37 9.13
C VAL A 35 0.73 -8.83 10.40
N GLU A 36 -0.41 -9.47 10.24
CA GLU A 36 -1.13 -10.16 11.31
C GLU A 36 -1.38 -11.60 10.86
N VAL A 37 -1.10 -12.55 11.74
CA VAL A 37 -1.39 -13.97 11.50
C VAL A 37 -2.06 -14.56 12.72
N SER A 38 -3.14 -15.31 12.50
CA SER A 38 -3.78 -16.15 13.52
C SER A 38 -4.01 -17.55 12.97
N ASP A 39 -4.24 -18.54 13.82
CA ASP A 39 -4.55 -19.90 13.36
C ASP A 39 -5.71 -20.57 14.11
N THR A 40 -6.11 -21.74 13.61
CA THR A 40 -7.21 -22.53 14.17
C THR A 40 -6.91 -23.15 15.54
N LEU A 41 -5.67 -23.07 16.04
CA LEU A 41 -5.31 -23.46 17.41
C LEU A 41 -5.44 -22.29 18.40
N GLY A 42 -5.90 -21.13 17.95
CA GLY A 42 -6.07 -19.93 18.77
C GLY A 42 -4.77 -19.16 18.98
N ARG A 43 -3.71 -19.46 18.22
CA ARG A 43 -2.44 -18.74 18.28
C ARG A 43 -2.48 -17.51 17.38
N SER A 44 -1.76 -16.45 17.75
CA SER A 44 -1.67 -15.24 16.92
C SER A 44 -0.41 -14.42 17.16
N GLY A 45 0.06 -13.76 16.12
CA GLY A 45 1.19 -12.84 16.19
C GLY A 45 1.11 -11.76 15.12
N SER A 46 1.98 -10.76 15.24
CA SER A 46 2.05 -9.64 14.30
C SER A 46 3.48 -9.14 14.10
N ALA A 47 3.73 -8.48 12.98
CA ALA A 47 4.96 -7.76 12.70
C ALA A 47 4.64 -6.42 12.01
N VAL A 48 5.43 -5.39 12.31
CA VAL A 48 5.28 -4.06 11.72
C VAL A 48 6.60 -3.64 11.10
N ILE A 49 6.53 -3.22 9.84
CA ILE A 49 7.65 -2.64 9.11
C ILE A 49 7.43 -1.12 9.08
N PRO A 50 8.22 -0.33 9.84
CA PRO A 50 8.03 1.12 9.92
C PRO A 50 8.47 1.82 8.62
N PHE A 51 7.95 3.02 8.37
CA PHE A 51 8.39 3.86 7.24
C PHE A 51 9.89 4.14 7.23
N ALA A 52 10.48 4.35 8.41
CA ALA A 52 11.87 4.73 8.56
C ALA A 52 12.90 3.70 8.03
N VAL A 53 12.50 2.45 7.77
CA VAL A 53 13.40 1.45 7.17
C VAL A 53 13.32 1.41 5.64
N GLY A 54 12.40 2.13 5.02
CA GLY A 54 12.27 2.20 3.57
C GLY A 54 13.33 3.08 2.91
N THR A 55 13.55 2.87 1.62
CA THR A 55 14.27 3.81 0.75
C THR A 55 13.25 4.77 0.16
N TYR A 56 13.32 6.04 0.54
CA TYR A 56 12.44 7.10 0.06
C TYR A 56 13.12 7.90 -1.06
N ASP A 57 12.38 8.11 -2.15
CA ASP A 57 12.73 8.99 -3.26
C ASP A 57 11.85 10.25 -3.16
N PRO A 58 12.41 11.40 -2.77
CA PRO A 58 11.65 12.64 -2.58
C PRO A 58 11.18 13.27 -3.89
N VAL A 59 11.91 13.04 -4.99
CA VAL A 59 11.56 13.59 -6.31
C VAL A 59 10.37 12.82 -6.89
N GLN A 60 10.39 11.49 -6.79
CA GLN A 60 9.27 10.66 -7.25
C GLN A 60 8.17 10.48 -6.20
N ARG A 61 8.34 11.04 -5.00
CA ARG A 61 7.51 10.82 -3.81
C ARG A 61 7.10 9.36 -3.68
N SER A 62 8.11 8.50 -3.63
CA SER A 62 7.92 7.05 -3.63
C SER A 62 8.79 6.38 -2.58
N VAL A 63 8.32 5.27 -2.04
CA VAL A 63 9.04 4.48 -1.05
C VAL A 63 9.08 3.02 -1.49
N ALA A 64 10.23 2.40 -1.31
CA ALA A 64 10.43 0.99 -1.55
C ALA A 64 11.11 0.33 -0.36
N TRP A 65 10.71 -0.90 -0.05
CA TRP A 65 11.38 -1.73 0.93
C TRP A 65 11.26 -3.20 0.56
N THR A 66 12.30 -3.98 0.83
CA THR A 66 12.34 -5.42 0.56
C THR A 66 13.16 -6.12 1.64
N THR A 67 12.70 -7.29 2.06
CA THR A 67 13.52 -8.29 2.75
C THR A 67 13.38 -9.66 2.09
N ASN A 68 14.52 -10.35 1.98
CA ASN A 68 14.60 -11.78 1.64
C ASN A 68 15.10 -12.62 2.82
N THR A 69 15.29 -12.00 3.98
CA THR A 69 15.69 -12.68 5.22
C THR A 69 14.42 -13.17 5.91
N PRO A 70 14.22 -14.48 6.05
CA PRO A 70 13.01 -15.00 6.67
C PRO A 70 12.87 -14.60 8.14
N PHE A 71 11.63 -14.38 8.59
CA PHE A 71 11.32 -14.18 10.01
C PHE A 71 10.00 -14.85 10.41
N ASN A 72 9.89 -15.23 11.68
CA ASN A 72 8.72 -15.94 12.19
C ASN A 72 7.71 -14.96 12.78
N ILE A 73 6.43 -15.22 12.51
CA ILE A 73 5.32 -14.69 13.29
C ILE A 73 5.05 -15.71 14.40
N VAL A 74 5.37 -15.33 15.63
CA VAL A 74 5.24 -16.20 16.80
C VAL A 74 4.04 -15.79 17.64
N ASP A 75 3.44 -16.79 18.28
CA ASP A 75 2.38 -16.59 19.24
C ASP A 75 2.87 -15.93 20.52
N THR A 76 2.17 -14.90 20.99
CA THR A 76 2.61 -14.13 22.17
C THR A 76 2.57 -14.93 23.47
N GLY A 77 1.70 -15.94 23.58
CA GLY A 77 1.56 -16.74 24.80
C GLY A 77 2.49 -17.94 24.84
N SER A 78 2.63 -18.63 23.72
CA SER A 78 3.34 -19.92 23.63
C SER A 78 4.72 -19.85 22.97
N SER A 79 5.07 -18.71 22.34
CA SER A 79 6.26 -18.59 21.47
C SER A 79 6.27 -19.56 20.27
N ALA A 80 5.16 -20.26 20.01
CA ALA A 80 5.06 -21.17 18.89
C ALA A 80 4.95 -20.38 17.58
N THR A 81 5.64 -20.84 16.54
CA THR A 81 5.53 -20.26 15.20
C THR A 81 4.13 -20.50 14.64
N VAL A 82 3.44 -19.40 14.28
CA VAL A 82 2.14 -19.41 13.60
C VAL A 82 2.35 -19.44 12.09
N ALA A 83 3.30 -18.66 11.58
CA ALA A 83 3.73 -18.65 10.19
C ALA A 83 5.16 -18.10 10.06
N THR A 84 5.79 -18.34 8.92
CA THR A 84 7.09 -17.77 8.56
C THR A 84 6.97 -16.90 7.32
N ILE A 85 7.37 -15.64 7.42
CA ILE A 85 7.50 -14.75 6.26
C ILE A 85 8.87 -15.01 5.63
N ARG A 86 8.90 -15.55 4.42
CA ARG A 86 10.14 -15.89 3.69
C ARG A 86 10.72 -14.71 2.94
N SER A 87 9.85 -13.90 2.35
CA SER A 87 10.18 -12.64 1.71
C SER A 87 9.00 -11.70 1.79
N LEU A 88 9.30 -10.41 1.84
CA LEU A 88 8.29 -9.36 1.93
C LEU A 88 8.83 -8.11 1.24
N SER A 89 8.01 -7.50 0.40
CA SER A 89 8.38 -6.29 -0.34
C SER A 89 7.18 -5.39 -0.54
N VAL A 90 7.44 -4.09 -0.53
CA VAL A 90 6.47 -3.04 -0.82
C VAL A 90 7.10 -1.99 -1.72
N GLN A 91 6.28 -1.49 -2.64
CA GLN A 91 6.57 -0.25 -3.35
C GLN A 91 5.31 0.60 -3.32
N ALA A 92 5.47 1.87 -2.97
CA ALA A 92 4.36 2.80 -2.90
C ALA A 92 4.78 4.14 -3.50
N ARG A 93 3.84 4.82 -4.14
CA ARG A 93 4.08 6.10 -4.82
C ARG A 93 2.86 6.99 -4.62
N VAL A 94 3.11 8.26 -4.31
CA VAL A 94 2.08 9.28 -4.12
C VAL A 94 1.39 9.65 -5.44
N TYR A 95 2.18 9.84 -6.50
CA TYR A 95 1.65 10.29 -7.79
C TYR A 95 2.34 9.66 -9.02
N PRO A 96 1.58 9.06 -9.96
CA PRO A 96 0.22 8.59 -9.76
C PRO A 96 0.14 7.56 -8.62
N PRO A 97 -0.95 7.54 -7.83
CA PRO A 97 -1.03 6.74 -6.63
C PRO A 97 -0.89 5.24 -6.94
N ARG A 98 0.04 4.58 -6.24
CA ARG A 98 0.30 3.14 -6.39
C ARG A 98 0.55 2.48 -5.05
N ALA A 99 -0.02 1.29 -4.88
CA ALA A 99 0.34 0.34 -3.83
C ALA A 99 0.73 -1.00 -4.45
N TYR A 100 1.92 -1.48 -4.13
CA TYR A 100 2.45 -2.78 -4.57
C TYR A 100 2.94 -3.56 -3.36
N LEU A 101 2.54 -4.82 -3.26
CA LEU A 101 2.96 -5.72 -2.19
C LEU A 101 3.29 -7.10 -2.75
N ASN A 102 4.42 -7.64 -2.30
CA ASN A 102 4.77 -9.04 -2.49
C ASN A 102 5.05 -9.70 -1.15
N ALA A 103 4.57 -10.93 -0.98
CA ALA A 103 4.82 -11.70 0.23
C ALA A 103 4.99 -13.18 -0.13
N THR A 104 5.93 -13.85 0.51
CA THR A 104 5.99 -15.31 0.56
C THR A 104 5.81 -15.76 2.00
N VAL A 105 4.79 -16.57 2.26
CA VAL A 105 4.37 -16.99 3.59
C VAL A 105 4.29 -18.50 3.66
N ASP A 106 4.92 -19.09 4.67
CA ASP A 106 4.74 -20.49 5.04
C ASP A 106 3.80 -20.56 6.24
N ALA A 107 2.73 -21.35 6.13
CA ALA A 107 1.88 -21.67 7.26
C ALA A 107 2.64 -22.55 8.27
N GLY A 108 2.34 -22.34 9.56
CA GLY A 108 2.78 -23.23 10.63
C GLY A 108 2.02 -24.55 10.65
N SER A 109 1.90 -25.14 11.84
CA SER A 109 1.30 -26.47 12.02
C SER A 109 -0.23 -26.53 11.92
N ALA A 110 -0.91 -25.40 11.70
CA ALA A 110 -2.35 -25.29 11.66
C ALA A 110 -2.77 -24.33 10.55
N THR A 111 -4.03 -24.43 10.11
CA THR A 111 -4.58 -23.50 9.11
C THR A 111 -4.51 -22.10 9.69
N CYS A 112 -3.83 -21.20 8.98
CA CYS A 112 -3.64 -19.83 9.44
C CYS A 112 -4.41 -18.84 8.58
N THR A 113 -4.94 -17.79 9.21
CA THR A 113 -5.39 -16.58 8.53
C THR A 113 -4.24 -15.60 8.49
N VAL A 114 -3.88 -15.15 7.28
CA VAL A 114 -2.79 -14.21 7.03
C VAL A 114 -3.39 -12.90 6.54
N LEU A 115 -2.98 -11.81 7.16
CA LEU A 115 -3.30 -10.45 6.76
C LEU A 115 -2.01 -9.65 6.57
N VAL A 116 -1.76 -9.18 5.36
CA VAL A 116 -0.66 -8.26 5.03
C VAL A 116 -1.25 -6.99 4.47
N ARG A 117 -1.06 -5.86 5.16
CA ARG A 117 -1.53 -4.53 4.75
C ARG A 117 -0.36 -3.70 4.24
N SER A 118 -0.55 -2.95 3.16
CA SER A 118 0.39 -1.90 2.76
C SER A 118 0.15 -0.64 3.59
N SER A 119 1.10 0.28 3.52
CA SER A 119 0.87 1.67 3.87
C SER A 119 -0.36 2.21 3.13
N THR A 120 -1.12 3.09 3.80
CA THR A 120 -2.06 3.97 3.09
C THR A 120 -1.28 5.13 2.53
N VAL A 121 -1.36 5.28 1.21
CA VAL A 121 -0.69 6.34 0.46
C VAL A 121 -1.74 7.39 0.14
N LYS A 122 -1.65 8.55 0.77
CA LYS A 122 -2.41 9.73 0.37
C LYS A 122 -1.88 10.24 -0.96
N SER A 123 -2.78 10.76 -1.76
CA SER A 123 -2.48 11.43 -3.01
C SER A 123 -3.17 12.80 -3.01
N PRO A 124 -2.75 13.73 -3.89
CA PRO A 124 -3.64 14.80 -4.31
C PRO A 124 -5.02 14.22 -4.66
N PRO A 125 -6.11 14.94 -4.33
CA PRO A 125 -7.44 14.53 -4.75
C PRO A 125 -7.49 14.35 -6.26
N ILE A 126 -7.91 13.16 -6.70
CA ILE A 126 -8.29 12.91 -8.09
C ILE A 126 -9.80 12.97 -8.13
N GLU A 127 -10.35 13.85 -8.96
CA GLU A 127 -11.80 14.02 -9.09
C GLU A 127 -12.46 12.77 -9.64
N GLU A 128 -13.72 12.55 -9.25
CA GLU A 128 -14.48 11.33 -9.60
C GLU A 128 -14.53 11.06 -11.10
N GLY A 129 -14.68 12.13 -11.91
CA GLY A 129 -14.75 12.03 -13.37
C GLY A 129 -13.44 11.56 -14.03
N ASP A 130 -12.31 11.79 -13.37
CA ASP A 130 -10.97 11.49 -13.90
C ASP A 130 -10.34 10.26 -13.25
N ALA A 131 -10.86 9.83 -12.10
CA ALA A 131 -10.34 8.72 -11.33
C ALA A 131 -10.56 7.37 -12.05
N GLN A 132 -9.47 6.80 -12.55
CA GLN A 132 -9.44 5.46 -13.14
C GLN A 132 -8.54 4.53 -12.33
N GLY A 133 -8.96 3.30 -12.14
CA GLY A 133 -8.25 2.31 -11.33
C GLY A 133 -7.93 1.05 -12.10
N ARG A 134 -6.83 0.38 -11.71
CA ARG A 134 -6.56 -1.00 -12.06
C ARG A 134 -5.90 -1.75 -10.91
N ALA A 135 -6.31 -2.98 -10.70
CA ALA A 135 -5.79 -3.89 -9.70
C ALA A 135 -5.32 -5.20 -10.34
N PHE A 136 -4.26 -5.78 -9.81
CA PHE A 136 -3.74 -7.08 -10.19
C PHE A 136 -3.38 -7.87 -8.93
N ALA A 137 -3.65 -9.17 -8.97
CA ALA A 137 -3.15 -10.11 -7.98
C ALA A 137 -2.79 -11.43 -8.64
N SER A 138 -1.68 -12.01 -8.19
CA SER A 138 -1.25 -13.37 -8.52
C SER A 138 -0.85 -14.10 -7.24
N PHE A 139 -1.32 -15.33 -7.11
CA PHE A 139 -1.03 -16.22 -6.01
C PHE A 139 -0.51 -17.54 -6.58
N ALA A 140 0.63 -18.01 -6.06
CA ALA A 140 1.11 -19.36 -6.24
C ALA A 140 1.05 -20.07 -4.88
N LEU A 141 0.50 -21.27 -4.87
CA LEU A 141 0.31 -22.09 -3.69
C LEU A 141 1.07 -23.40 -3.89
N ARG A 142 2.07 -23.64 -3.06
CA ARG A 142 2.83 -24.87 -3.09
C ARG A 142 2.43 -25.73 -1.90
N ASP A 143 1.97 -26.94 -2.20
CA ASP A 143 1.86 -28.00 -1.21
C ASP A 143 3.26 -28.50 -0.86
N MET A 144 3.62 -28.40 0.41
CA MET A 144 4.95 -28.75 0.92
C MET A 144 4.94 -30.03 1.77
N ASN A 145 3.76 -30.56 2.11
CA ASN A 145 3.59 -31.69 3.02
C ASN A 145 2.86 -32.89 2.36
N GLU A 146 2.53 -32.77 1.07
CA GLU A 146 1.91 -33.79 0.24
C GLU A 146 0.48 -34.18 0.66
N ASN A 147 -0.24 -33.31 1.38
CA ASN A 147 -1.63 -33.55 1.78
C ASN A 147 -2.67 -32.72 1.00
N GLY A 148 -2.23 -31.97 0.00
CA GLY A 148 -3.01 -31.01 -0.76
C GLY A 148 -3.07 -29.66 -0.07
N ALA A 149 -2.97 -28.58 -0.84
CA ALA A 149 -2.96 -27.23 -0.31
C ALA A 149 -4.20 -26.43 -0.73
N LEU A 150 -4.66 -25.55 0.16
CA LEU A 150 -5.74 -24.62 -0.09
C LEU A 150 -5.41 -23.21 0.44
N LEU A 151 -5.59 -22.22 -0.43
CA LEU A 151 -5.61 -20.80 -0.12
C LEU A 151 -7.00 -20.25 -0.44
N THR A 152 -7.65 -19.58 0.51
CA THR A 152 -9.00 -19.01 0.30
C THR A 152 -9.08 -17.60 0.90
N GLY A 153 -9.64 -16.64 0.16
CA GLY A 153 -9.88 -15.30 0.68
C GLY A 153 -10.88 -15.29 1.85
N VAL A 154 -10.61 -14.49 2.88
CA VAL A 154 -11.45 -14.49 4.10
C VAL A 154 -12.65 -13.57 3.94
N GLY A 155 -13.87 -14.09 3.99
CA GLY A 155 -15.09 -13.28 3.96
C GLY A 155 -16.31 -14.09 3.55
N ALA A 156 -17.29 -13.42 2.95
CA ALA A 156 -18.39 -14.10 2.28
C ALA A 156 -17.86 -15.06 1.18
N PRO A 157 -18.61 -16.11 0.81
CA PRO A 157 -18.21 -17.00 -0.28
C PRO A 157 -17.83 -16.23 -1.55
N GLY A 158 -16.66 -16.51 -2.09
CA GLY A 158 -16.10 -15.80 -3.25
C GLY A 158 -15.29 -14.55 -2.92
N ALA A 159 -15.09 -14.23 -1.64
CA ALA A 159 -14.24 -13.11 -1.25
C ALA A 159 -12.80 -13.27 -1.77
N GLY A 160 -12.26 -12.20 -2.36
CA GLY A 160 -10.89 -12.19 -2.88
C GLY A 160 -9.84 -12.22 -1.77
N ALA A 161 -8.76 -12.95 -2.01
CA ALA A 161 -7.56 -13.00 -1.17
C ALA A 161 -6.72 -11.72 -1.25
N TYR A 162 -6.83 -10.96 -2.35
CA TYR A 162 -6.31 -9.60 -2.44
C TYR A 162 -7.45 -8.59 -2.52
N ARG A 163 -7.26 -7.42 -1.93
CA ARG A 163 -8.20 -6.31 -2.00
C ARG A 163 -7.49 -4.97 -2.16
N ALA A 164 -8.02 -4.15 -3.05
CA ALA A 164 -7.58 -2.78 -3.31
C ALA A 164 -8.60 -1.80 -2.73
N PHE A 165 -8.12 -0.77 -2.02
CA PHE A 165 -8.95 0.20 -1.31
C PHE A 165 -8.55 1.63 -1.65
N ILE A 166 -9.54 2.50 -1.63
CA ILE A 166 -9.39 3.95 -1.75
C ILE A 166 -9.96 4.66 -0.52
N ASN A 167 -9.52 5.90 -0.27
CA ASN A 167 -10.15 6.84 0.68
C ASN A 167 -10.22 6.33 2.12
N GLY A 168 -9.14 5.72 2.60
CA GLY A 168 -9.03 5.24 3.98
C GLY A 168 -8.25 3.94 4.07
N PRO A 169 -7.74 3.60 5.26
CA PRO A 169 -6.98 2.38 5.47
C PRO A 169 -7.88 1.15 5.38
N PHE A 170 -7.31 0.00 5.03
CA PHE A 170 -8.02 -1.27 5.17
C PHE A 170 -8.41 -1.54 6.64
N PRO A 171 -9.65 -1.97 6.96
CA PRO A 171 -10.79 -2.22 6.08
C PRO A 171 -11.82 -1.07 6.01
N LEU A 172 -11.46 0.13 6.48
CA LEU A 172 -12.35 1.27 6.62
C LEU A 172 -12.54 2.10 5.34
N GLY A 173 -11.64 1.98 4.36
CA GLY A 173 -11.78 2.62 3.05
C GLY A 173 -12.85 1.97 2.16
N SER A 174 -13.09 2.58 1.00
CA SER A 174 -13.97 2.02 -0.04
C SER A 174 -13.20 0.98 -0.86
N GLN A 175 -13.77 -0.23 -1.01
CA GLN A 175 -13.14 -1.28 -1.80
C GLN A 175 -13.29 -0.99 -3.31
N PHE A 176 -12.18 -0.86 -4.02
CA PHE A 176 -12.17 -0.78 -5.48
C PHE A 176 -12.33 -2.17 -6.11
N SER A 177 -11.58 -3.15 -5.62
CA SER A 177 -11.52 -4.50 -6.19
C SER A 177 -11.20 -5.55 -5.14
N GLN A 178 -11.63 -6.79 -5.40
CA GLN A 178 -11.18 -7.99 -4.71
C GLN A 178 -10.85 -9.07 -5.73
N LEU A 179 -9.68 -9.69 -5.60
CA LEU A 179 -9.11 -10.56 -6.60
C LEU A 179 -8.67 -11.89 -5.99
N VAL A 180 -8.77 -12.93 -6.80
CA VAL A 180 -8.37 -14.32 -6.54
C VAL A 180 -9.03 -14.87 -5.28
N ALA A 181 -10.20 -15.49 -5.44
CA ALA A 181 -10.95 -16.03 -4.31
C ALA A 181 -10.31 -17.29 -3.70
N THR A 182 -9.80 -18.19 -4.54
CA THR A 182 -9.26 -19.48 -4.10
C THR A 182 -8.14 -19.92 -5.02
N VAL A 183 -7.11 -20.54 -4.45
CA VAL A 183 -6.10 -21.33 -5.16
C VAL A 183 -5.99 -22.67 -4.45
N SER A 184 -5.94 -23.76 -5.20
CA SER A 184 -5.75 -25.11 -4.65
C SER A 184 -4.61 -25.81 -5.37
N ALA A 185 -3.88 -26.65 -4.65
CA ALA A 185 -2.86 -27.54 -5.21
C ALA A 185 -3.17 -28.98 -4.80
N SER A 186 -2.96 -29.94 -5.72
CA SER A 186 -2.96 -31.36 -5.37
C SER A 186 -1.72 -31.73 -4.54
N ALA A 187 -1.71 -32.94 -3.98
CA ALA A 187 -0.60 -33.48 -3.20
C ALA A 187 0.77 -33.23 -3.86
N GLY A 188 1.65 -32.50 -3.18
CA GLY A 188 3.01 -32.14 -3.61
C GLY A 188 3.10 -31.19 -4.81
N ALA A 189 1.96 -30.71 -5.32
CA ALA A 189 1.90 -29.87 -6.52
C ALA A 189 1.98 -28.38 -6.19
N THR A 190 2.01 -27.57 -7.25
CA THR A 190 1.84 -26.12 -7.16
C THR A 190 0.58 -25.73 -7.93
N GLY A 191 -0.34 -25.04 -7.25
CA GLY A 191 -1.47 -24.35 -7.85
C GLY A 191 -1.15 -22.87 -8.06
N SER A 192 -1.77 -22.23 -9.04
CA SER A 192 -1.66 -20.79 -9.23
C SER A 192 -2.96 -20.18 -9.71
N GLY A 193 -3.16 -18.90 -9.39
CA GLY A 193 -4.30 -18.13 -9.83
C GLY A 193 -3.93 -16.66 -9.90
N PHE A 194 -4.34 -15.98 -10.97
CA PHE A 194 -4.15 -14.54 -11.11
C PHE A 194 -5.41 -13.90 -11.69
N GLN A 195 -5.63 -12.63 -11.37
CA GLN A 195 -6.71 -11.83 -11.90
C GLN A 195 -6.26 -10.37 -12.10
N ASN A 196 -6.86 -9.73 -13.10
CA ASN A 196 -6.77 -8.29 -13.33
C ASN A 196 -8.18 -7.69 -13.21
N ASP A 197 -8.27 -6.48 -12.69
CA ASP A 197 -9.49 -5.69 -12.70
C ASP A 197 -9.16 -4.22 -13.04
N PRO A 198 -9.55 -3.71 -14.22
CA PRO A 198 -10.25 -4.46 -15.28
C PRO A 198 -9.31 -5.46 -15.96
N PRO A 199 -9.83 -6.39 -16.79
CA PRO A 199 -8.99 -7.33 -17.55
C PRO A 199 -7.93 -6.65 -18.43
N VAL A 200 -8.20 -5.44 -18.93
CA VAL A 200 -7.28 -4.64 -19.76
C VAL A 200 -7.44 -3.16 -19.38
N GLY A 201 -6.31 -2.45 -19.27
CA GLY A 201 -6.30 -0.99 -19.10
C GLY A 201 -6.72 -0.54 -17.69
N PHE A 202 -7.49 0.54 -17.65
CA PHE A 202 -8.07 1.12 -16.44
C PHE A 202 -9.58 1.25 -16.60
N ARG A 203 -10.33 1.22 -15.49
CA ARG A 203 -11.77 1.49 -15.48
C ARG A 203 -12.10 2.65 -14.54
N PRO A 204 -13.21 3.37 -14.75
CA PRO A 204 -13.68 4.37 -13.80
C PRO A 204 -13.80 3.77 -12.39
N ILE A 205 -13.34 4.54 -11.40
CA ILE A 205 -13.47 4.18 -9.98
C ILE A 205 -14.88 4.49 -9.48
N GLY A 206 -15.50 5.55 -10.00
CA GLY A 206 -16.83 6.01 -9.57
C GLY A 206 -16.83 6.72 -8.21
N ALA A 207 -15.66 7.21 -7.78
CA ALA A 207 -15.49 8.10 -6.65
C ALA A 207 -14.18 8.88 -6.81
N GLY A 208 -14.12 10.10 -6.27
CA GLY A 208 -12.86 10.83 -6.15
C GLY A 208 -11.88 10.08 -5.24
N VAL A 209 -10.57 10.15 -5.52
CA VAL A 209 -9.53 9.38 -4.81
C VAL A 209 -8.58 10.32 -4.08
N LYS A 210 -8.43 10.11 -2.77
CA LYS A 210 -7.53 10.86 -1.87
C LYS A 210 -6.46 9.98 -1.25
N SER A 211 -6.62 8.66 -1.33
CA SER A 211 -5.63 7.70 -0.87
C SER A 211 -5.86 6.33 -1.48
N VAL A 212 -4.82 5.50 -1.51
CA VAL A 212 -4.84 4.11 -1.97
C VAL A 212 -4.11 3.19 -1.00
N ASN A 213 -4.54 1.94 -0.92
CA ASN A 213 -3.80 0.85 -0.27
C ASN A 213 -4.20 -0.52 -0.84
N GLY A 214 -3.39 -1.53 -0.53
CA GLY A 214 -3.68 -2.93 -0.82
C GLY A 214 -3.55 -3.80 0.41
N ALA A 215 -4.39 -4.84 0.49
CA ALA A 215 -4.31 -5.84 1.55
C ALA A 215 -4.44 -7.26 0.96
N MET A 216 -3.60 -8.17 1.44
CA MET A 216 -3.78 -9.60 1.26
C MET A 216 -4.46 -10.15 2.51
N LEU A 217 -5.58 -10.85 2.37
CA LEU A 217 -6.34 -11.45 3.46
C LEU A 217 -6.87 -12.84 3.04
N PHE A 218 -6.21 -13.89 3.51
CA PHE A 218 -6.54 -15.27 3.13
C PHE A 218 -6.28 -16.27 4.26
N THR A 219 -6.96 -17.41 4.22
CA THR A 219 -6.57 -18.62 4.94
C THR A 219 -5.59 -19.44 4.12
N LEU A 220 -4.60 -20.05 4.77
CA LEU A 220 -3.63 -20.97 4.18
C LEU A 220 -3.62 -22.28 4.96
N SER A 221 -3.67 -23.41 4.23
CA SER A 221 -3.61 -24.75 4.81
C SER A 221 -2.29 -25.01 5.57
N PRO A 222 -2.30 -25.90 6.58
CA PRO A 222 -1.15 -26.12 7.44
C PRO A 222 0.08 -26.57 6.67
N GLY A 223 1.25 -26.03 7.00
CA GLY A 223 2.53 -26.46 6.41
C GLY A 223 2.76 -26.06 4.96
N ASP A 224 1.83 -25.34 4.32
CA ASP A 224 1.93 -24.96 2.91
C ASP A 224 2.48 -23.55 2.71
N ARG A 225 2.86 -23.25 1.46
CA ARG A 225 3.45 -21.97 1.09
C ARG A 225 2.59 -21.21 0.09
N ALA A 226 2.32 -19.94 0.40
CA ALA A 226 1.75 -18.98 -0.52
C ALA A 226 2.79 -17.94 -0.95
N THR A 227 2.93 -17.73 -2.26
CA THR A 227 3.66 -16.59 -2.84
C THR A 227 2.66 -15.68 -3.51
N CYS A 228 2.68 -14.40 -3.16
CA CYS A 228 1.68 -13.43 -3.55
C CYS A 228 2.37 -12.21 -4.18
N THR A 229 1.84 -11.74 -5.30
CA THR A 229 2.25 -10.50 -5.97
C THR A 229 1.01 -9.68 -6.27
N THR A 230 0.98 -8.43 -5.81
CA THR A 230 -0.21 -7.58 -5.94
C THR A 230 0.14 -6.16 -6.32
N ARG A 231 -0.76 -5.50 -7.03
CA ARG A 231 -0.59 -4.14 -7.51
C ARG A 231 -1.95 -3.44 -7.60
N PHE A 232 -2.01 -2.22 -7.11
CA PHE A 232 -3.11 -1.29 -7.36
C PHE A 232 -2.52 0.01 -7.87
N ASP A 233 -2.94 0.43 -9.07
CA ASP A 233 -2.63 1.74 -9.63
C ASP A 233 -3.93 2.53 -9.77
N VAL A 234 -3.85 3.82 -9.46
CA VAL A 234 -4.87 4.79 -9.82
C VAL A 234 -4.23 5.81 -10.76
N SER A 235 -4.94 6.17 -11.82
CA SER A 235 -4.60 7.25 -12.73
C SER A 235 -5.72 8.29 -12.76
N GLY A 236 -5.37 9.52 -13.09
CA GLY A 236 -6.29 10.63 -13.35
C GLY A 236 -5.50 11.89 -13.63
N THR A 237 -6.17 12.93 -14.13
CA THR A 237 -5.59 14.25 -14.46
C THR A 237 -5.39 15.15 -13.24
N ALA A 238 -5.30 14.59 -12.03
CA ALA A 238 -4.83 15.39 -10.90
C ALA A 238 -3.43 15.88 -11.26
N ASN A 239 -3.16 17.19 -11.16
CA ASN A 239 -1.80 17.66 -11.36
C ASN A 239 -0.91 17.10 -10.25
N PRO A 240 0.35 16.73 -10.54
CA PRO A 240 1.31 16.41 -9.49
C PRO A 240 1.31 17.50 -8.40
N PRO A 241 1.50 17.17 -7.11
CA PRO A 241 1.73 18.21 -6.11
C PRO A 241 2.92 19.07 -6.55
N GLY A 242 2.77 20.38 -6.51
CA GLY A 242 3.73 21.35 -7.01
C GLY A 242 3.60 21.72 -8.49
N ASP A 243 2.72 21.09 -9.28
CA ASP A 243 2.41 21.51 -10.65
C ASP A 243 1.24 22.51 -10.60
N LEU A 244 1.59 23.79 -10.50
CA LEU A 244 0.65 24.89 -10.28
C LEU A 244 0.33 25.64 -11.58
N ASN A 245 0.98 25.30 -12.69
CA ASN A 245 0.59 25.78 -14.01
C ASN A 245 -0.14 24.70 -14.86
N CYS A 246 -0.23 23.48 -14.35
CA CYS A 246 -0.94 22.33 -14.92
C CYS A 246 -0.40 21.88 -16.27
N ASP A 247 0.90 22.02 -16.49
CA ASP A 247 1.58 21.57 -17.71
C ASP A 247 2.06 20.10 -17.62
N GLY A 248 1.87 19.46 -16.46
CA GLY A 248 2.25 18.08 -16.18
C GLY A 248 3.68 17.93 -15.66
N LEU A 249 4.41 19.03 -15.43
CA LEU A 249 5.78 19.05 -14.96
C LEU A 249 5.90 19.95 -13.74
N VAL A 250 6.58 19.48 -12.68
CA VAL A 250 6.96 20.34 -11.57
C VAL A 250 8.35 20.92 -11.83
N ASN A 251 8.43 22.22 -12.07
CA ASN A 251 9.67 22.91 -12.40
C ASN A 251 9.64 24.40 -12.00
N GLY A 252 10.66 25.17 -12.40
CA GLY A 252 10.76 26.59 -12.03
C GLY A 252 9.59 27.46 -12.49
N PHE A 253 8.79 27.03 -13.47
CA PHE A 253 7.58 27.71 -13.92
C PHE A 253 6.40 27.59 -12.94
N ASP A 254 6.50 26.74 -11.92
CA ASP A 254 5.49 26.59 -10.87
C ASP A 254 5.73 27.51 -9.67
N ILE A 255 6.88 28.19 -9.59
CA ILE A 255 7.24 29.04 -8.45
C ILE A 255 6.30 30.24 -8.33
N ASP A 256 6.13 31.03 -9.39
CA ASP A 256 5.25 32.19 -9.37
C ASP A 256 3.77 31.78 -9.16
N PRO A 257 3.25 30.74 -9.84
CA PRO A 257 1.94 30.17 -9.55
C PRO A 257 1.75 29.70 -8.10
N PHE A 258 2.76 29.05 -7.50
CA PHE A 258 2.73 28.61 -6.10
C PHE A 258 2.61 29.79 -5.12
N VAL A 259 3.42 30.83 -5.31
CA VAL A 259 3.33 32.06 -4.51
C VAL A 259 1.96 32.71 -4.67
N LEU A 260 1.43 32.76 -5.89
CA LEU A 260 0.10 33.32 -6.17
C LEU A 260 -1.00 32.51 -5.48
N ALA A 261 -0.95 31.18 -5.54
CA ALA A 261 -1.92 30.30 -4.88
C ALA A 261 -1.94 30.49 -3.35
N LEU A 262 -0.78 30.75 -2.74
CA LEU A 262 -0.66 31.04 -1.29
C LEU A 262 -1.16 32.43 -0.91
N MET A 263 -0.86 33.45 -1.72
CA MET A 263 -1.13 34.85 -1.37
C MET A 263 -2.53 35.31 -1.77
N ASP A 264 -3.02 34.87 -2.92
CA ASP A 264 -4.33 35.24 -3.46
C ASP A 264 -4.93 34.09 -4.27
N PRO A 265 -5.59 33.12 -3.60
CA PRO A 265 -6.23 31.98 -4.26
C PRO A 265 -7.28 32.38 -5.30
N ALA A 266 -7.92 33.55 -5.13
CA ALA A 266 -8.91 34.04 -6.08
C ALA A 266 -8.25 34.55 -7.36
N ALA A 267 -7.13 35.28 -7.25
CA ALA A 267 -6.34 35.67 -8.41
C ALA A 267 -5.70 34.46 -9.11
N TYR A 268 -5.24 33.46 -8.35
CA TYR A 268 -4.74 32.20 -8.90
C TYR A 268 -5.80 31.52 -9.78
N ALA A 269 -7.02 31.34 -9.27
CA ALA A 269 -8.12 30.70 -10.02
C ALA A 269 -8.50 31.43 -11.32
N VAL A 270 -8.25 32.75 -11.39
CA VAL A 270 -8.43 33.55 -12.61
C VAL A 270 -7.26 33.39 -13.57
N ALA A 271 -6.03 33.35 -13.06
CA ALA A 271 -4.81 33.24 -13.87
C ALA A 271 -4.61 31.83 -14.45
N PHE A 272 -5.01 30.79 -13.72
CA PHE A 272 -4.86 29.38 -14.08
C PHE A 272 -6.22 28.68 -14.09
N PRO A 273 -7.09 28.97 -15.07
CA PRO A 273 -8.44 28.40 -15.12
C PRO A 273 -8.40 26.88 -15.32
N GLY A 274 -9.07 26.14 -14.43
CA GLY A 274 -9.09 24.67 -14.46
C GLY A 274 -7.94 24.00 -13.70
N CYS A 275 -7.01 24.79 -13.16
CA CYS A 275 -6.00 24.33 -12.22
C CYS A 275 -6.54 24.34 -10.81
N ASP A 276 -6.38 23.23 -10.08
CA ASP A 276 -6.72 23.18 -8.67
C ASP A 276 -5.57 23.77 -7.83
N ALA A 277 -5.88 24.83 -7.06
CA ALA A 277 -4.94 25.43 -6.12
C ALA A 277 -4.47 24.44 -5.04
N GLN A 278 -5.19 23.33 -4.83
CA GLN A 278 -4.76 22.24 -3.96
C GLN A 278 -3.49 21.54 -4.45
N ALA A 279 -3.04 21.76 -5.69
CA ALA A 279 -1.70 21.34 -6.10
C ALA A 279 -0.59 22.05 -5.29
N ALA A 280 -0.88 23.19 -4.62
CA ALA A 280 0.04 23.84 -3.69
C ALA A 280 0.18 23.13 -2.35
N ASP A 281 -0.71 22.19 -1.99
CA ASP A 281 -0.58 21.34 -0.80
C ASP A 281 0.52 20.29 -1.03
N CYS A 282 1.77 20.74 -0.97
CA CYS A 282 2.93 19.93 -1.29
C CYS A 282 3.24 18.93 -0.15
N ASN A 283 2.85 19.23 1.09
CA ASN A 283 3.04 18.32 2.21
C ASN A 283 1.88 17.29 2.35
N LEU A 284 0.76 17.46 1.64
CA LEU A 284 -0.41 16.57 1.65
C LEU A 284 -1.06 16.44 3.04
N ASP A 285 -1.08 17.53 3.80
CA ASP A 285 -1.81 17.65 5.07
C ASP A 285 -3.29 18.06 4.88
N GLY A 286 -3.66 18.47 3.66
CA GLY A 286 -4.99 18.90 3.27
C GLY A 286 -5.23 20.41 3.37
N VAL A 287 -4.20 21.21 3.68
CA VAL A 287 -4.32 22.66 3.89
C VAL A 287 -3.18 23.40 3.18
N VAL A 288 -3.50 24.09 2.09
CA VAL A 288 -2.55 25.01 1.43
C VAL A 288 -2.18 26.18 2.33
N ASN A 289 -0.93 26.24 2.78
CA ASN A 289 -0.40 27.33 3.61
C ASN A 289 1.14 27.41 3.54
N ASN A 290 1.77 28.27 4.35
CA ASN A 290 3.22 28.49 4.29
C ASN A 290 4.06 27.23 4.65
N PHE A 291 3.49 26.23 5.33
CA PHE A 291 4.13 24.95 5.63
C PHE A 291 4.31 24.05 4.39
N ASP A 292 3.76 24.42 3.23
CA ASP A 292 3.99 23.72 1.97
C ASP A 292 5.30 24.11 1.28
N THR A 293 5.90 25.24 1.68
CA THR A 293 7.06 25.84 0.99
C THR A 293 8.26 24.90 0.94
N ASP A 294 8.60 24.28 2.08
CA ASP A 294 9.77 23.38 2.16
C ASP A 294 9.57 22.12 1.31
N SER A 295 8.36 21.54 1.36
CA SER A 295 7.99 20.39 0.53
C SER A 295 7.97 20.75 -0.95
N PHE A 296 7.54 21.96 -1.33
CA PHE A 296 7.58 22.42 -2.71
C PHE A 296 9.02 22.52 -3.25
N LEU A 297 9.95 23.09 -2.46
CA LEU A 297 11.37 23.17 -2.84
C LEU A 297 12.03 21.79 -2.94
N GLU A 298 11.63 20.84 -2.10
CA GLU A 298 12.06 19.45 -2.17
C GLU A 298 11.61 18.79 -3.48
N ILE A 299 10.33 18.98 -3.87
CA ILE A 299 9.78 18.45 -5.13
C ILE A 299 10.51 19.05 -6.35
N LEU A 300 10.80 20.35 -6.34
CA LEU A 300 11.54 21.03 -7.41
C LEU A 300 13.00 20.56 -7.54
N GLY A 301 13.51 19.77 -6.59
CA GLY A 301 14.91 19.33 -6.58
C GLY A 301 15.90 20.44 -6.23
N VAL A 302 15.43 21.51 -5.58
CA VAL A 302 16.24 22.67 -5.17
C VAL A 302 16.54 22.65 -3.67
N GLY A 303 16.47 21.46 -3.04
CA GLY A 303 16.59 21.28 -1.60
C GLY A 303 17.70 22.12 -0.97
N LEU A 304 17.34 22.90 0.05
CA LEU A 304 18.32 23.59 0.89
C LEU A 304 19.13 22.55 1.69
N PRO A 305 20.46 22.71 1.78
CA PRO A 305 21.34 21.78 2.51
C PRO A 305 21.06 21.72 4.01
#